data_AF-A0A8S1T8N6-F1
#
_entry.id   AF-A0A8S1T8N6-F1
#
_cell.length_a   1.000
_cell.length_b   1.000
_cell.length_c   1.000
_cell.angle_alpha   90.00
_cell.angle_beta   90.00
_cell.angle_gamma   90.00
#
_symmetry.space_group_name_H-M   'P 1'
#
loop_
_entity.id
_entity.type
_entity.pdbx_description
1 polymer ?
#
loop_
_entity_poly.entity_id
_entity_poly.type
_entity_poly.pdbx_seq_one_letter_code
_entity_poly.pdbx_strand_id
1 'polypeptide(L)'
;MKLKQFFIVAVKPIRINKTLERIGRLPSKFLLSPVLKEQKDINPQELKDQTGLDFQYQYQPNKIGRQKDYFLNQDQYKEFAYKNPHGKVHIFNYQNVNFTLAGSQWEHVPIKNLYKLLLFSRPSLIMLQMKPDQILKGFDYKFKSSKDYINQIVREPDEVMPVGYHEKIAEALQYEKLDFLDYEPYINKERIDYDKIATISYYAKKFNAKIMLADIPALIFRETLCNQLTLPQLQQYFKIACLATPQNPDIYPNTPMNVAYQILPHIFLKRSDEFMTTLIEYLAAKKQYKRIFGILGNMQSDAIVNLLDNKSASHLKYELEIPKIKKTLFKDLTCEDLVERHAILDVMFYGDIEEEIDPEQQDYFFPETMAIIDKYADPQFIDKTRPAQMRYLHLEMLKKYSIFQQKYFKMGKSKLKEEYMEKANLV
;
A
#
# COMPACT_ATOMS: atom_id res chain seq x y z
N MET A 1 -8.82 -22.61 -42.14
CA MET A 1 -8.73 -21.30 -42.83
C MET A 1 -9.42 -20.28 -41.93
N LYS A 2 -8.67 -19.35 -41.29
CA LYS A 2 -8.42 -17.94 -41.69
C LYS A 2 -9.72 -17.11 -41.80
N LEU A 3 -9.91 -15.90 -41.28
CA LEU A 3 -9.19 -14.93 -40.42
C LEU A 3 -10.13 -13.68 -40.35
N LYS A 4 -10.09 -12.92 -39.23
CA LYS A 4 -10.27 -11.45 -39.10
C LYS A 4 -11.56 -10.75 -39.59
N GLN A 5 -12.11 -9.87 -38.74
CA GLN A 5 -11.91 -8.41 -38.90
C GLN A 5 -12.31 -7.59 -37.66
N PHE A 6 -11.52 -6.55 -37.43
CA PHE A 6 -11.57 -5.53 -36.38
C PHE A 6 -12.33 -4.30 -36.90
N PHE A 7 -12.96 -3.53 -36.01
CA PHE A 7 -13.32 -2.14 -36.27
C PHE A 7 -12.30 -1.20 -35.62
N ILE A 8 -11.72 -0.34 -36.45
CA ILE A 8 -10.86 0.80 -36.10
C ILE A 8 -11.75 2.04 -36.14
N VAL A 9 -11.70 2.89 -35.11
CA VAL A 9 -12.14 4.29 -35.20
C VAL A 9 -10.91 5.16 -35.03
N ALA A 10 -10.64 5.97 -36.06
CA ALA A 10 -9.51 6.89 -36.14
C ALA A 10 -9.85 8.24 -35.51
N VAL A 11 -8.88 8.85 -34.81
CA VAL A 11 -8.88 10.30 -34.52
C VAL A 11 -7.52 10.89 -34.90
N LYS A 12 -7.57 12.06 -35.55
CA LYS A 12 -6.50 12.75 -36.30
C LYS A 12 -5.37 13.33 -35.42
N PRO A 13 -4.16 13.54 -36.01
CA PRO A 13 -3.02 14.14 -35.32
C PRO A 13 -3.09 15.68 -35.26
N ILE A 14 -2.74 16.26 -34.10
CA ILE A 14 -2.51 17.71 -33.93
C ILE A 14 -1.00 18.00 -34.11
N ARG A 15 -0.70 19.05 -34.87
CA ARG A 15 0.65 19.48 -35.27
C ARG A 15 1.50 19.94 -34.08
N ILE A 16 2.71 19.39 -33.98
CA ILE A 16 3.76 19.78 -33.03
C ILE A 16 4.37 21.13 -33.44
N ASN A 17 4.43 22.05 -32.48
CA ASN A 17 4.96 23.40 -32.64
C ASN A 17 6.50 23.39 -32.59
N LYS A 18 7.16 24.14 -33.47
CA LYS A 18 8.62 24.17 -33.74
C LYS A 18 9.51 24.70 -32.59
N THR A 19 9.01 24.75 -31.37
CA THR A 19 9.74 25.29 -30.21
C THR A 19 10.66 24.25 -29.54
N LEU A 20 10.48 22.96 -29.84
CA LEU A 20 11.25 21.86 -29.22
C LEU A 20 12.65 21.64 -29.82
N GLU A 21 13.00 22.27 -30.95
CA GLU A 21 14.32 22.08 -31.59
C GLU A 21 15.48 22.87 -30.95
N ARG A 22 15.23 23.68 -29.91
CA ARG A 22 16.27 24.56 -29.32
C ARG A 22 16.86 24.15 -27.97
N ILE A 23 16.45 23.03 -27.37
CA ILE A 23 17.00 22.57 -26.07
C ILE A 23 17.89 21.32 -26.25
N GLY A 24 18.59 21.24 -27.37
CA GLY A 24 19.63 20.25 -27.62
C GLY A 24 21.00 20.92 -27.65
N ARG A 25 21.65 21.08 -26.50
CA ARG A 25 23.12 21.25 -26.33
C ARG A 25 23.48 21.37 -24.84
N LEU A 26 23.68 20.22 -24.19
CA LEU A 26 24.57 20.09 -23.02
C LEU A 26 25.43 18.83 -23.22
N PRO A 27 26.68 18.79 -22.70
CA PRO A 27 27.74 17.95 -23.23
C PRO A 27 27.69 16.49 -22.77
N SER A 28 28.10 15.63 -23.67
CA SER A 28 28.30 14.18 -23.61
C SER A 28 29.33 13.70 -22.58
N LYS A 29 29.04 13.80 -21.27
CA LYS A 29 29.87 13.16 -20.20
C LYS A 29 29.15 12.14 -19.31
N PHE A 30 27.89 11.80 -19.59
CA PHE A 30 27.18 10.74 -18.90
C PHE A 30 26.78 9.64 -19.89
N LEU A 31 27.79 8.92 -20.38
CA LEU A 31 27.60 7.65 -21.08
C LEU A 31 27.85 6.54 -20.05
N LEU A 32 26.79 5.93 -19.50
CA LEU A 32 26.92 4.61 -18.90
C LEU A 32 27.01 3.60 -20.05
N SER A 33 28.23 3.14 -20.32
CA SER A 33 28.54 2.13 -21.33
C SER A 33 28.06 0.73 -20.91
N PRO A 34 28.02 -0.27 -21.83
CA PRO A 34 27.47 -1.61 -21.61
C PRO A 34 28.22 -2.53 -20.64
N VAL A 35 29.04 -2.00 -19.73
CA VAL A 35 29.82 -2.81 -18.79
C VAL A 35 29.14 -2.85 -17.42
N LEU A 36 28.03 -3.59 -17.32
CA LEU A 36 27.56 -4.13 -16.03
C LEU A 36 28.41 -5.36 -15.65
N LYS A 37 29.73 -5.18 -15.56
CA LYS A 37 30.58 -6.10 -14.79
C LYS A 37 30.51 -5.64 -13.33
N GLU A 38 29.96 -6.51 -12.49
CA GLU A 38 30.07 -6.51 -11.02
C GLU A 38 30.37 -5.15 -10.37
N GLN A 39 29.39 -4.24 -10.28
CA GLN A 39 29.49 -3.14 -9.31
C GLN A 39 29.38 -3.75 -7.91
N LYS A 40 30.50 -3.85 -7.21
CA LYS A 40 30.60 -4.41 -5.85
C LYS A 40 30.52 -3.37 -4.74
N ASP A 41 30.71 -2.08 -4.99
CA ASP A 41 30.74 -1.09 -3.92
C ASP A 41 29.86 0.12 -4.25
N ILE A 42 28.58 0.06 -3.83
CA ILE A 42 27.72 1.25 -3.78
C ILE A 42 27.87 1.83 -2.37
N ASN A 43 28.30 3.10 -2.26
CA ASN A 43 28.53 3.76 -0.98
C ASN A 43 27.18 4.13 -0.31
N PRO A 44 26.94 3.74 0.95
CA PRO A 44 25.72 4.09 1.69
C PRO A 44 25.45 5.59 1.82
N GLN A 45 26.49 6.39 2.03
CA GLN A 45 26.34 7.83 2.16
C GLN A 45 25.91 8.44 0.82
N GLU A 46 26.47 7.94 -0.29
CA GLU A 46 26.06 8.34 -1.63
C GLU A 46 24.60 7.97 -1.93
N LEU A 47 24.15 6.79 -1.49
CA LEU A 47 22.75 6.39 -1.58
C LEU A 47 21.85 7.29 -0.73
N LYS A 48 22.23 7.61 0.51
CA LYS A 48 21.49 8.56 1.36
C LYS A 48 21.37 9.92 0.71
N ASP A 49 22.47 10.48 0.22
CA ASP A 49 22.49 11.80 -0.43
C ASP A 49 21.60 11.84 -1.69
N GLN A 50 21.49 10.71 -2.41
CA GLN A 50 20.67 10.61 -3.62
C GLN A 50 19.20 10.27 -3.37
N THR A 51 18.87 9.63 -2.24
CA THR A 51 17.52 9.12 -1.95
C THR A 51 16.79 9.86 -0.84
N GLY A 52 17.53 10.57 0.02
CA GLY A 52 17.01 11.08 1.29
C GLY A 52 16.76 10.00 2.34
N LEU A 53 16.97 8.71 2.03
CA LEU A 53 16.71 7.61 2.95
C LEU A 53 17.83 7.47 3.96
N ASP A 54 17.46 7.36 5.23
CA ASP A 54 18.40 7.01 6.28
C ASP A 54 18.73 5.52 6.24
N PHE A 55 20.02 5.17 6.36
CA PHE A 55 20.47 3.78 6.38
C PHE A 55 20.93 3.39 7.78
N GLN A 56 20.30 2.37 8.36
CA GLN A 56 20.76 1.73 9.58
C GLN A 56 21.36 0.37 9.29
N TYR A 57 22.68 0.26 9.47
CA TYR A 57 23.44 -0.96 9.26
C TYR A 57 23.54 -1.78 10.55
N GLN A 58 23.52 -3.11 10.38
CA GLN A 58 23.83 -4.09 11.44
C GLN A 58 22.92 -3.96 12.65
N TYR A 59 21.62 -3.75 12.42
CA TYR A 59 20.65 -3.90 13.50
C TYR A 59 20.71 -5.34 14.04
N GLN A 60 21.02 -5.51 15.32
CA GLN A 60 20.95 -6.80 15.99
C GLN A 60 19.72 -6.78 16.87
N PRO A 61 18.63 -7.48 16.49
CA PRO A 61 17.44 -7.48 17.31
C PRO A 61 17.74 -8.04 18.69
N ASN A 62 17.48 -7.24 19.73
CA ASN A 62 17.72 -7.65 21.10
C ASN A 62 16.73 -8.74 21.49
N LYS A 63 17.23 -9.94 21.81
CA LYS A 63 16.41 -11.11 22.16
C LYS A 63 15.94 -11.15 23.62
N ILE A 64 16.16 -10.10 24.40
CA ILE A 64 15.89 -10.14 25.84
C ILE A 64 14.45 -9.66 26.10
N GLY A 65 13.63 -10.51 26.71
CA GLY A 65 12.37 -10.12 27.34
C GLY A 65 11.20 -9.83 26.39
N ARG A 66 11.10 -10.49 25.23
CA ARG A 66 9.96 -10.34 24.32
C ARG A 66 8.63 -10.56 25.02
N GLN A 67 7.70 -9.66 24.81
CA GLN A 67 6.33 -9.75 25.29
C GLN A 67 5.45 -10.41 24.22
N LYS A 68 4.39 -11.08 24.66
CA LYS A 68 3.44 -11.74 23.75
C LYS A 68 2.55 -10.72 23.04
N ASP A 69 2.16 -9.65 23.74
CA ASP A 69 1.13 -8.70 23.31
C ASP A 69 1.66 -7.26 23.18
N TYR A 70 2.92 -7.11 22.74
CA TYR A 70 3.50 -5.79 22.50
C TYR A 70 2.88 -5.14 21.25
N PHE A 71 2.50 -3.87 21.36
CA PHE A 71 2.02 -3.08 20.24
C PHE A 71 2.63 -1.67 20.28
N LEU A 72 2.79 -1.08 19.10
CA LEU A 72 3.25 0.28 18.95
C LEU A 72 2.09 1.26 19.20
N ASN A 73 2.29 2.20 20.11
CA ASN A 73 1.34 3.27 20.37
C ASN A 73 1.52 4.43 19.39
N GLN A 74 0.55 5.36 19.36
CA GLN A 74 0.57 6.50 18.45
C GLN A 74 1.83 7.37 18.58
N ASP A 75 2.33 7.55 19.80
CA ASP A 75 3.48 8.42 20.06
C ASP A 75 4.79 7.81 19.56
N GLN A 76 4.93 6.48 19.62
CA GLN A 76 6.06 5.78 19.00
C GLN A 76 6.08 5.96 17.47
N TYR A 77 4.93 5.90 16.80
CA TYR A 77 4.88 6.19 15.36
C TYR A 77 5.21 7.65 15.05
N LYS A 78 4.73 8.60 15.85
CA LYS A 78 5.11 10.01 15.69
C LYS A 78 6.62 10.20 15.83
N GLU A 79 7.25 9.49 16.77
CA GLU A 79 8.70 9.51 16.94
C GLU A 79 9.42 8.96 15.70
N PHE A 80 8.94 7.87 15.10
CA PHE A 80 9.49 7.35 13.84
C PHE A 80 9.35 8.36 12.69
N ALA A 81 8.16 8.93 12.49
CA ALA A 81 7.92 9.93 11.46
C ALA A 81 8.79 11.18 11.65
N TYR A 82 8.96 11.63 12.89
CA TYR A 82 9.79 12.78 13.22
C TYR A 82 11.27 12.52 12.94
N LYS A 83 11.78 11.34 13.29
CA LYS A 83 13.19 10.99 13.09
C LYS A 83 13.53 10.71 11.64
N ASN A 84 12.61 10.13 10.88
CA ASN A 84 12.84 9.65 9.51
C ASN A 84 11.75 10.16 8.55
N PRO A 85 11.67 11.48 8.28
CA PRO A 85 10.58 12.07 7.49
C PRO A 85 10.49 11.53 6.05
N HIS A 86 11.63 11.16 5.45
CA HIS A 86 11.72 10.58 4.11
C HIS A 86 11.73 9.04 4.11
N GLY A 87 11.66 8.44 5.29
CA GLY A 87 11.74 7.00 5.47
C GLY A 87 13.14 6.49 5.75
N LYS A 88 13.24 5.18 5.96
CA LYS A 88 14.45 4.53 6.46
C LYS A 88 14.64 3.13 5.93
N VAL A 89 15.89 2.80 5.63
CA VAL A 89 16.38 1.50 5.20
C VAL A 89 17.09 0.81 6.35
N HIS A 90 16.55 -0.33 6.77
CA HIS A 90 17.14 -1.19 7.78
C HIS A 90 17.83 -2.38 7.12
N ILE A 91 19.13 -2.54 7.37
CA ILE A 91 19.92 -3.67 6.87
C ILE A 91 20.42 -4.48 8.06
N PHE A 92 19.97 -5.73 8.14
CA PHE A 92 20.25 -6.57 9.30
C PHE A 92 20.28 -8.06 8.98
N ASN A 93 20.90 -8.82 9.89
CA ASN A 93 20.84 -10.28 9.87
C ASN A 93 19.89 -10.75 10.97
N TYR A 94 18.90 -11.55 10.58
CA TYR A 94 17.99 -12.19 11.52
C TYR A 94 17.90 -13.68 11.23
N GLN A 95 18.27 -14.50 12.23
CA GLN A 95 18.29 -15.97 12.12
C GLN A 95 19.06 -16.51 10.90
N ASN A 96 20.20 -15.89 10.55
CA ASN A 96 21.03 -16.20 9.38
C ASN A 96 20.37 -15.90 8.02
N VAL A 97 19.43 -14.95 7.99
CA VAL A 97 18.86 -14.35 6.78
C VAL A 97 19.15 -12.86 6.79
N ASN A 98 19.65 -12.34 5.67
CA ASN A 98 19.92 -10.92 5.51
C ASN A 98 18.66 -10.23 5.01
N PHE A 99 18.18 -9.26 5.77
CA PHE A 99 17.05 -8.41 5.42
C PHE A 99 17.54 -7.02 5.05
N THR A 100 16.91 -6.43 4.03
CA THR A 100 16.99 -5.02 3.70
C THR A 100 15.57 -4.50 3.60
N LEU A 101 15.08 -3.81 4.64
CA LEU A 101 13.73 -3.29 4.70
C LEU A 101 13.75 -1.79 4.45
N ALA A 102 13.24 -1.37 3.29
CA ALA A 102 13.11 0.03 2.94
C ALA A 102 11.67 0.50 3.18
N GLY A 103 11.49 1.43 4.11
CA GLY A 103 10.23 2.13 4.34
C GLY A 103 10.33 3.54 3.79
N SER A 104 9.44 3.96 2.89
CA SER A 104 9.44 5.32 2.33
C SER A 104 8.07 5.74 1.78
N GLN A 105 7.96 7.01 1.38
CA GLN A 105 6.94 7.49 0.45
C GLN A 105 7.40 7.18 -0.97
N TRP A 106 7.09 5.97 -1.45
CA TRP A 106 7.68 5.46 -2.68
C TRP A 106 7.38 6.31 -3.91
N GLU A 107 6.25 7.00 -3.99
CA GLU A 107 5.96 7.91 -5.11
C GLU A 107 7.14 8.85 -5.43
N HIS A 108 7.75 9.45 -4.41
CA HIS A 108 8.85 10.42 -4.58
C HIS A 108 10.21 9.78 -4.80
N VAL A 109 10.35 8.46 -4.68
CA VAL A 109 11.62 7.76 -4.88
C VAL A 109 11.85 7.53 -6.37
N PRO A 110 12.93 8.09 -6.97
CA PRO A 110 13.25 7.85 -8.37
C PRO A 110 13.52 6.37 -8.65
N ILE A 111 13.02 5.87 -9.78
CA ILE A 111 13.18 4.45 -10.19
C ILE A 111 14.65 4.01 -10.20
N LYS A 112 15.56 4.87 -10.69
CA LYS A 112 16.99 4.57 -10.71
C LYS A 112 17.53 4.23 -9.32
N ASN A 113 17.02 4.91 -8.29
CA ASN A 113 17.46 4.73 -6.92
C ASN A 113 16.91 3.43 -6.33
N LEU A 114 15.65 3.09 -6.63
CA LEU A 114 15.09 1.78 -6.31
C LEU A 114 15.91 0.65 -6.95
N TYR A 115 16.26 0.78 -8.23
CA TYR A 115 17.08 -0.22 -8.91
C TYR A 115 18.49 -0.34 -8.33
N LYS A 116 19.12 0.78 -7.93
CA LYS A 116 20.40 0.77 -7.19
C LYS A 116 20.29 0.03 -5.86
N LEU A 117 19.22 0.25 -5.09
CA LEU A 117 18.97 -0.47 -3.83
C LEU A 117 18.83 -1.98 -4.04
N LEU A 118 18.15 -2.40 -5.12
CA LEU A 118 18.03 -3.82 -5.48
C LEU A 118 19.38 -4.42 -5.91
N LEU A 119 20.18 -3.70 -6.69
CA LEU A 119 21.54 -4.12 -7.07
C LEU A 119 22.48 -4.21 -5.88
N PHE A 120 22.34 -3.32 -4.90
CA PHE A 120 23.09 -3.34 -3.65
C PHE A 120 22.72 -4.56 -2.79
N SER A 121 21.43 -4.76 -2.52
CA SER A 121 20.94 -5.80 -1.61
C SER A 121 20.97 -7.21 -2.21
N ARG A 122 20.97 -7.33 -3.54
CA ARG A 122 21.00 -8.60 -4.30
C ARG A 122 20.00 -9.65 -3.80
N PRO A 123 18.71 -9.30 -3.62
CA PRO A 123 17.74 -10.18 -2.99
C PRO A 123 17.43 -11.41 -3.84
N SER A 124 17.17 -12.52 -3.16
CA SER A 124 16.55 -13.72 -3.73
C SER A 124 15.02 -13.70 -3.64
N LEU A 125 14.49 -12.85 -2.76
CA LEU A 125 13.06 -12.62 -2.56
C LEU A 125 12.84 -11.11 -2.36
N ILE A 126 11.87 -10.55 -3.08
CA ILE A 126 11.45 -9.15 -2.93
C ILE A 126 10.03 -9.15 -2.38
N MET A 127 9.85 -8.59 -1.18
CA MET A 127 8.56 -8.38 -0.54
C MET A 127 8.03 -7.01 -0.91
N LEU A 128 6.84 -6.97 -1.51
CA LEU A 128 6.13 -5.76 -1.90
C LEU A 128 4.92 -5.58 -1.00
N GLN A 129 4.86 -4.49 -0.23
CA GLN A 129 3.66 -4.19 0.54
C GLN A 129 2.50 -3.85 -0.39
N MET A 130 1.73 -4.88 -0.75
CA MET A 130 0.58 -4.83 -1.64
C MET A 130 -0.44 -5.86 -1.21
N LYS A 131 -1.72 -5.54 -1.34
CA LYS A 131 -2.81 -6.43 -0.94
C LYS A 131 -2.96 -7.56 -1.97
N PRO A 132 -2.72 -8.83 -1.60
CA PRO A 132 -2.61 -9.91 -2.58
C PRO A 132 -3.92 -10.18 -3.31
N ASP A 133 -5.07 -10.03 -2.65
CA ASP A 133 -6.42 -10.21 -3.21
C ASP A 133 -6.84 -9.13 -4.20
N GLN A 134 -6.17 -7.97 -4.21
CA GLN A 134 -6.41 -6.91 -5.19
C GLN A 134 -5.62 -7.11 -6.48
N ILE A 135 -4.56 -7.93 -6.45
CA ILE A 135 -3.68 -8.20 -7.58
C ILE A 135 -3.95 -9.59 -8.17
N LEU A 136 -4.12 -10.59 -7.30
CA LEU A 136 -4.19 -11.99 -7.69
C LEU A 136 -5.63 -12.41 -7.98
N LYS A 137 -5.89 -12.78 -9.24
CA LYS A 137 -7.17 -13.39 -9.63
C LYS A 137 -7.38 -14.72 -8.90
N GLY A 138 -8.58 -14.92 -8.35
CA GLY A 138 -8.96 -16.17 -7.69
C GLY A 138 -8.24 -16.43 -6.37
N PHE A 139 -7.79 -15.38 -5.66
CA PHE A 139 -7.15 -15.51 -4.35
C PHE A 139 -8.09 -16.19 -3.34
N ASP A 140 -7.59 -17.21 -2.63
CA ASP A 140 -8.37 -17.99 -1.67
C ASP A 140 -8.08 -17.57 -0.22
N TYR A 141 -9.10 -17.04 0.44
CA TYR A 141 -9.07 -16.68 1.86
C TYR A 141 -9.07 -17.89 2.80
N LYS A 142 -9.38 -19.10 2.31
CA LYS A 142 -9.40 -20.34 3.09
C LYS A 142 -8.12 -21.14 2.91
N PHE A 143 -7.11 -20.85 3.71
CA PHE A 143 -5.85 -21.59 3.73
C PHE A 143 -5.82 -22.65 4.84
N LYS A 144 -5.32 -23.86 4.53
CA LYS A 144 -5.19 -24.95 5.51
C LYS A 144 -3.97 -24.78 6.42
N SER A 145 -2.94 -24.11 5.94
CA SER A 145 -1.70 -23.84 6.67
C SER A 145 -1.05 -22.52 6.25
N SER A 146 -0.13 -21.99 7.07
CA SER A 146 0.69 -20.84 6.71
C SER A 146 1.51 -21.08 5.45
N LYS A 147 1.92 -22.33 5.18
CA LYS A 147 2.64 -22.68 3.95
C LYS A 147 1.77 -22.49 2.71
N ASP A 148 0.49 -22.88 2.79
CA ASP A 148 -0.44 -22.74 1.67
C ASP A 148 -0.68 -21.27 1.34
N TYR A 149 -0.85 -20.43 2.36
CA TYR A 149 -0.96 -18.98 2.18
C TYR A 149 0.31 -18.39 1.53
N ILE A 150 1.49 -18.76 2.02
CA ILE A 150 2.77 -18.28 1.47
C ILE A 150 2.93 -18.66 0.00
N ASN A 151 2.54 -19.88 -0.38
CA ASN A 151 2.55 -20.31 -1.78
C ASN A 151 1.58 -19.53 -2.67
N GLN A 152 0.52 -18.93 -2.10
CA GLN A 152 -0.38 -18.06 -2.85
C GLN A 152 0.20 -16.65 -3.03
N ILE A 153 1.00 -16.12 -2.11
CA ILE A 153 1.50 -14.75 -2.22
C ILE A 153 2.90 -14.63 -2.83
N VAL A 154 3.66 -15.74 -2.86
CA VAL A 154 4.93 -15.82 -3.59
C VAL A 154 4.65 -16.15 -5.05
N ARG A 155 5.18 -15.32 -5.94
CA ARG A 155 4.88 -15.30 -7.36
C ARG A 155 6.15 -15.14 -8.19
N GLU A 156 6.06 -15.63 -9.41
CA GLU A 156 7.00 -15.26 -10.46
C GLU A 156 6.79 -13.79 -10.85
N PRO A 157 7.84 -13.10 -11.32
CA PRO A 157 7.73 -11.71 -11.76
C PRO A 157 6.67 -11.49 -12.84
N ASP A 158 6.52 -12.48 -13.74
CA ASP A 158 5.55 -12.46 -14.84
C ASP A 158 4.09 -12.66 -14.36
N GLU A 159 3.86 -13.14 -13.14
CA GLU A 159 2.51 -13.28 -12.56
C GLU A 159 2.05 -12.00 -11.84
N VAL A 160 2.98 -11.13 -11.45
CA VAL A 160 2.69 -9.85 -10.78
C VAL A 160 2.54 -8.72 -11.81
N MET A 161 3.18 -8.82 -12.97
CA MET A 161 3.17 -7.79 -14.01
C MET A 161 2.41 -8.25 -15.28
N PRO A 162 1.55 -7.42 -15.88
CA PRO A 162 0.95 -7.72 -17.18
C PRO A 162 2.00 -7.89 -18.29
N VAL A 163 1.73 -8.81 -19.21
CA VAL A 163 2.60 -9.15 -20.36
C VAL A 163 2.87 -7.89 -21.21
N GLY A 164 4.14 -7.66 -21.58
CA GLY A 164 4.57 -6.59 -22.51
C GLY A 164 5.21 -5.35 -21.87
N TYR A 165 5.18 -5.19 -20.55
CA TYR A 165 5.84 -4.05 -19.89
C TYR A 165 7.34 -4.28 -19.62
N HIS A 166 7.79 -5.53 -19.56
CA HIS A 166 9.20 -5.87 -19.32
C HIS A 166 10.15 -5.28 -20.39
N GLU A 167 9.72 -5.24 -21.65
CA GLU A 167 10.49 -4.72 -22.78
C GLU A 167 10.59 -3.19 -22.72
N LYS A 168 9.49 -2.52 -22.38
CA LYS A 168 9.44 -1.05 -22.22
C LYS A 168 10.33 -0.54 -21.09
N ILE A 169 10.42 -1.27 -19.96
CA ILE A 169 11.33 -0.92 -18.86
C ILE A 169 12.80 -1.14 -19.23
N ALA A 170 13.09 -2.21 -19.98
CA ALA A 170 14.45 -2.46 -20.46
C ALA A 170 14.96 -1.33 -21.37
N GLU A 171 14.08 -0.77 -22.21
CA GLU A 171 14.37 0.43 -23.01
C GLU A 171 14.48 1.70 -22.15
N ALA A 172 13.54 1.94 -21.23
CA ALA A 172 13.56 3.09 -20.33
C ALA A 172 14.84 3.21 -19.49
N LEU A 173 15.35 2.08 -18.98
CA LEU A 173 16.60 2.01 -18.22
C LEU A 173 17.84 2.26 -19.09
N GLN A 174 17.74 2.16 -20.42
CA GLN A 174 18.83 2.45 -21.36
C GLN A 174 18.88 3.93 -21.78
N TYR A 175 17.75 4.65 -21.81
CA TYR A 175 17.66 5.98 -22.43
C TYR A 175 17.49 7.17 -21.47
N GLU A 176 17.51 6.96 -20.14
CA GLU A 176 17.43 8.02 -19.10
C GLU A 176 16.31 9.08 -19.30
N LYS A 177 15.23 8.75 -20.02
CA LYS A 177 14.01 9.55 -20.09
C LYS A 177 12.80 8.66 -19.91
N LEU A 178 12.00 9.00 -18.92
CA LEU A 178 10.70 8.42 -18.68
C LEU A 178 9.67 9.52 -18.92
N ASP A 179 9.27 9.69 -20.17
CA ASP A 179 7.93 10.19 -20.46
C ASP A 179 7.10 8.93 -20.74
N PHE A 180 6.45 8.41 -19.70
CA PHE A 180 5.47 7.35 -19.91
C PHE A 180 4.23 7.96 -20.55
N LEU A 181 3.90 7.51 -21.77
CA LEU A 181 2.63 7.75 -22.44
C LEU A 181 1.47 7.29 -21.54
N ASP A 182 0.40 8.08 -21.55
CA ASP A 182 -0.86 7.89 -20.82
C ASP A 182 -1.24 6.42 -20.66
N TYR A 183 -0.90 5.86 -19.49
CA TYR A 183 -1.48 4.62 -19.02
C TYR A 183 -2.83 4.94 -18.39
N GLU A 184 -3.87 4.16 -18.72
CA GLU A 184 -5.13 4.27 -18.00
C GLU A 184 -4.86 4.13 -16.50
N PRO A 185 -5.29 5.10 -15.68
CA PRO A 185 -4.92 5.15 -14.27
C PRO A 185 -5.38 3.87 -13.59
N TYR A 186 -4.45 3.25 -12.86
CA TYR A 186 -4.79 2.17 -11.93
C TYR A 186 -5.83 2.72 -10.95
N ILE A 187 -7.05 2.18 -11.00
CA ILE A 187 -8.09 2.43 -9.99
C ILE A 187 -7.77 1.58 -8.75
N ASN A 188 -6.53 1.68 -8.26
CA ASN A 188 -6.17 1.25 -6.91
C ASN A 188 -5.02 2.11 -6.40
N LYS A 189 -5.34 2.89 -5.38
CA LYS A 189 -4.49 3.89 -4.72
C LYS A 189 -3.43 3.23 -3.80
N GLU A 190 -2.75 2.22 -4.32
CA GLU A 190 -1.68 1.50 -3.60
C GLU A 190 -0.44 2.38 -3.43
N ARG A 191 0.40 2.06 -2.42
CA ARG A 191 1.55 2.90 -2.04
C ARG A 191 2.71 2.90 -3.04
N ILE A 192 2.68 2.03 -4.05
CA ILE A 192 3.75 1.82 -5.03
C ILE A 192 3.14 1.91 -6.43
N ASP A 193 3.69 2.80 -7.26
CA ASP A 193 3.23 2.97 -8.65
C ASP A 193 3.67 1.81 -9.58
N TYR A 194 3.05 1.78 -10.76
CA TYR A 194 3.34 0.76 -11.77
C TYR A 194 4.80 0.76 -12.21
N ASP A 195 5.44 1.91 -12.31
CA ASP A 195 6.81 1.97 -12.82
C ASP A 195 7.80 1.32 -11.85
N LYS A 196 7.54 1.46 -10.54
CA LYS A 196 8.29 0.79 -9.49
C LYS A 196 8.02 -0.71 -9.49
N ILE A 197 6.76 -1.15 -9.52
CA ILE A 197 6.40 -2.57 -9.67
C ILE A 197 7.11 -3.16 -10.88
N ALA A 198 7.08 -2.44 -11.99
CA ALA A 198 7.67 -2.86 -13.25
C ALA A 198 9.21 -2.99 -13.16
N THR A 199 9.87 -2.03 -12.52
CA THR A 199 11.31 -2.05 -12.25
C THR A 199 11.71 -3.24 -11.38
N ILE A 200 10.90 -3.53 -10.35
CA ILE A 200 11.10 -4.66 -9.46
C ILE A 200 10.96 -5.98 -10.22
N SER A 201 9.90 -6.13 -11.03
CA SER A 201 9.68 -7.32 -11.85
C SER A 201 10.79 -7.54 -12.86
N TYR A 202 11.27 -6.48 -13.51
CA TYR A 202 12.44 -6.55 -14.39
C TYR A 202 13.68 -7.05 -13.65
N TYR A 203 14.00 -6.46 -12.49
CA TYR A 203 15.11 -6.93 -11.66
C TYR A 203 14.94 -8.41 -11.30
N ALA A 204 13.76 -8.78 -10.79
CA ALA A 204 13.49 -10.12 -10.30
C ALA A 204 13.63 -11.17 -11.41
N LYS A 205 13.14 -10.86 -12.62
CA LYS A 205 13.32 -11.72 -13.80
C LYS A 205 14.78 -11.86 -14.20
N LYS A 206 15.52 -10.75 -14.27
CA LYS A 206 16.94 -10.73 -14.67
C LYS A 206 17.85 -11.49 -13.69
N PHE A 207 17.56 -11.41 -12.40
CA PHE A 207 18.37 -12.00 -11.33
C PHE A 207 17.76 -13.24 -10.68
N ASN A 208 16.71 -13.81 -11.29
CA ASN A 208 15.98 -15.00 -10.83
C ASN A 208 15.53 -14.90 -9.35
N ALA A 209 15.06 -13.71 -8.95
CA ALA A 209 14.42 -13.50 -7.66
C ALA A 209 12.91 -13.74 -7.76
N LYS A 210 12.29 -14.13 -6.64
CA LYS A 210 10.82 -14.21 -6.52
C LYS A 210 10.26 -12.91 -5.98
N ILE A 211 8.98 -12.65 -6.30
CA ILE A 211 8.22 -11.56 -5.71
C ILE A 211 7.24 -12.13 -4.71
N MET A 212 7.05 -11.45 -3.57
CA MET A 212 6.04 -11.77 -2.60
C MET A 212 5.15 -10.54 -2.37
N LEU A 213 3.84 -10.70 -2.55
CA LEU A 213 2.88 -9.70 -2.15
C LEU A 213 2.68 -9.79 -0.63
N ALA A 214 3.22 -8.83 0.09
CA ALA A 214 3.40 -8.84 1.53
C ALA A 214 2.51 -7.78 2.19
N ASP A 215 1.20 -8.03 2.26
CA ASP A 215 0.28 -7.33 3.16
C ASP A 215 -0.90 -8.24 3.53
N ILE A 216 -1.69 -7.82 4.50
CA ILE A 216 -2.96 -8.45 4.83
C ILE A 216 -3.93 -8.25 3.66
N PRO A 217 -4.65 -9.31 3.21
CA PRO A 217 -5.69 -9.18 2.20
C PRO A 217 -6.69 -8.05 2.53
N ALA A 218 -7.09 -7.29 1.54
CA ALA A 218 -8.00 -6.14 1.66
C ALA A 218 -9.30 -6.51 2.36
N LEU A 219 -9.90 -7.66 2.01
CA LEU A 219 -11.12 -8.13 2.67
C LEU A 219 -10.91 -8.37 4.16
N ILE A 220 -9.82 -9.06 4.54
CA ILE A 220 -9.49 -9.36 5.95
C ILE A 220 -9.19 -8.07 6.71
N PHE A 221 -8.46 -7.14 6.10
CA PHE A 221 -8.15 -5.84 6.68
C PHE A 221 -9.42 -5.02 6.97
N ARG A 222 -10.30 -4.88 5.97
CA ARG A 222 -11.56 -4.14 6.08
C ARG A 222 -12.49 -4.76 7.10
N GLU A 223 -12.71 -6.08 7.03
CA GLU A 223 -13.60 -6.77 7.96
C GLU A 223 -13.07 -6.71 9.40
N THR A 224 -11.75 -6.76 9.59
CA THR A 224 -11.14 -6.56 10.91
C THR A 224 -11.47 -5.20 11.50
N LEU A 225 -11.27 -4.12 10.74
CA LEU A 225 -11.58 -2.77 11.21
C LEU A 225 -13.06 -2.63 11.55
N CYS A 226 -13.95 -3.09 10.66
CA CYS A 226 -15.39 -3.06 10.88
C CYS A 226 -15.83 -3.87 12.11
N ASN A 227 -15.18 -5.01 12.38
CA ASN A 227 -15.51 -5.84 13.53
C ASN A 227 -14.96 -5.29 14.84
N GLN A 228 -13.80 -4.64 14.83
CA GLN A 228 -13.15 -4.13 16.05
C GLN A 228 -13.58 -2.72 16.45
N LEU A 229 -14.14 -1.95 15.52
CA LEU A 229 -14.61 -0.58 15.75
C LEU A 229 -16.13 -0.54 15.77
N THR A 230 -16.70 0.14 16.77
CA THR A 230 -18.13 0.47 16.73
C THR A 230 -18.40 1.53 15.67
N LEU A 231 -19.63 1.62 15.17
CA LEU A 231 -20.01 2.64 14.18
C LEU A 231 -19.69 4.07 14.68
N PRO A 232 -20.01 4.47 15.94
CA PRO A 232 -19.62 5.78 16.46
C PRO A 232 -18.10 6.01 16.50
N GLN A 233 -17.31 4.97 16.85
CA GLN A 233 -15.84 5.08 16.85
C GLN A 233 -15.33 5.33 15.42
N LEU A 234 -15.84 4.58 14.45
CA LEU A 234 -15.44 4.73 13.06
C LEU A 234 -15.85 6.10 12.49
N GLN A 235 -17.07 6.59 12.78
CA GLN A 235 -17.52 7.94 12.41
C GLN A 235 -16.63 9.03 13.03
N GLN A 236 -16.20 8.85 14.28
CA GLN A 236 -15.29 9.79 14.94
C GLN A 236 -13.91 9.80 14.26
N TYR A 237 -13.33 8.64 13.97
CA TYR A 237 -12.03 8.56 13.30
C TYR A 237 -12.09 9.06 11.86
N PHE A 238 -13.17 8.79 11.15
CA PHE A 238 -13.45 9.37 9.84
C PHE A 238 -13.44 10.90 9.90
N LYS A 239 -14.19 11.50 10.83
CA LYS A 239 -14.22 12.95 11.00
C LYS A 239 -12.83 13.52 11.31
N ILE A 240 -12.08 12.88 12.22
CA ILE A 240 -10.71 13.29 12.58
C ILE A 240 -9.82 13.26 11.35
N ALA A 241 -9.85 12.18 10.57
CA ALA A 241 -9.06 12.02 9.36
C ALA A 241 -9.40 13.08 8.31
N CYS A 242 -10.68 13.30 8.00
CA CYS A 242 -11.11 14.31 7.03
C CYS A 242 -10.74 15.74 7.43
N LEU A 243 -10.80 16.07 8.73
CA LEU A 243 -10.38 17.39 9.24
C LEU A 243 -8.86 17.60 9.09
N ALA A 244 -8.08 16.53 9.23
CA ALA A 244 -6.63 16.57 9.13
C ALA A 244 -6.11 16.48 7.67
N THR A 245 -6.90 15.97 6.73
CA THR A 245 -6.54 15.88 5.30
C THR A 245 -5.97 17.19 4.71
N PRO A 246 -6.62 18.36 4.84
CA PRO A 246 -6.07 19.61 4.29
C PRO A 246 -4.81 20.11 5.02
N GLN A 247 -4.56 19.64 6.25
CA GLN A 247 -3.37 19.99 7.03
C GLN A 247 -2.15 19.14 6.63
N ASN A 248 -2.35 18.08 5.84
CA ASN A 248 -1.30 17.16 5.41
C ASN A 248 -1.30 17.02 3.88
N PRO A 249 -1.05 18.11 3.12
CA PRO A 249 -1.12 18.11 1.66
C PRO A 249 -0.08 17.20 0.98
N ASP A 250 1.04 16.95 1.66
CA ASP A 250 2.16 16.15 1.14
C ASP A 250 1.93 14.64 1.26
N ILE A 251 0.80 14.20 1.83
CA ILE A 251 0.42 12.79 1.85
C ILE A 251 -0.21 12.43 0.51
N TYR A 252 0.38 11.45 -0.18
CA TYR A 252 -0.17 10.94 -1.43
C TYR A 252 -0.54 9.46 -1.39
N PRO A 253 -1.67 9.07 -2.03
CA PRO A 253 -2.76 9.96 -2.42
C PRO A 253 -3.38 10.62 -1.19
N ASN A 254 -3.81 11.88 -1.31
CA ASN A 254 -4.32 12.66 -0.19
C ASN A 254 -5.77 12.27 0.17
N THR A 255 -5.92 11.06 0.70
CA THR A 255 -7.20 10.48 1.13
C THR A 255 -7.29 10.48 2.65
N PRO A 256 -8.51 10.50 3.22
CA PRO A 256 -8.68 10.37 4.66
C PRO A 256 -8.01 9.12 5.23
N MET A 257 -8.00 7.99 4.50
CA MET A 257 -7.33 6.78 4.98
C MET A 257 -5.81 6.96 5.10
N ASN A 258 -5.15 7.56 4.11
CA ASN A 258 -3.70 7.76 4.17
C ASN A 258 -3.28 8.73 5.27
N VAL A 259 -4.11 9.74 5.53
CA VAL A 259 -3.94 10.63 6.68
C VAL A 259 -4.15 9.85 7.98
N ALA A 260 -5.18 9.01 8.06
CA ALA A 260 -5.47 8.17 9.22
C ALA A 260 -4.32 7.20 9.56
N TYR A 261 -3.59 6.70 8.57
CA TYR A 261 -2.37 5.91 8.80
C TYR A 261 -1.28 6.68 9.56
N GLN A 262 -1.22 8.01 9.43
CA GLN A 262 -0.22 8.83 10.13
C GLN A 262 -0.70 9.27 11.51
N ILE A 263 -1.97 9.68 11.62
CA ILE A 263 -2.49 10.25 12.87
C ILE A 263 -3.08 9.20 13.81
N LEU A 264 -3.53 8.04 13.31
CA LEU A 264 -4.11 6.94 14.09
C LEU A 264 -3.49 5.56 13.73
N PRO A 265 -2.16 5.43 13.66
CA PRO A 265 -1.48 4.21 13.20
C PRO A 265 -1.75 2.98 14.08
N HIS A 266 -1.92 3.15 15.39
CA HIS A 266 -2.26 2.07 16.31
C HIS A 266 -3.63 1.41 16.02
N ILE A 267 -4.49 2.09 15.25
CA ILE A 267 -5.79 1.58 14.81
C ILE A 267 -5.65 0.96 13.41
N PHE A 268 -5.07 1.71 12.47
CA PHE A 268 -5.12 1.36 11.05
C PHE A 268 -3.89 0.61 10.52
N LEU A 269 -2.74 0.67 11.21
CA LEU A 269 -1.50 0.01 10.78
C LEU A 269 -1.09 -1.16 11.68
N LYS A 270 -1.46 -1.12 12.97
CA LYS A 270 -1.05 -2.13 13.97
C LYS A 270 -1.06 -3.56 13.43
N ARG A 271 -2.18 -3.97 12.84
CA ARG A 271 -2.34 -5.34 12.37
C ARG A 271 -1.47 -5.65 11.14
N SER A 272 -1.34 -4.73 10.19
CA SER A 272 -0.43 -4.88 9.05
C SER A 272 1.02 -5.04 9.54
N ASP A 273 1.44 -4.23 10.52
CA ASP A 273 2.78 -4.31 11.08
C ASP A 273 3.01 -5.62 11.84
N GLU A 274 2.02 -6.09 12.60
CA GLU A 274 2.05 -7.40 13.28
C GLU A 274 2.14 -8.56 12.28
N PHE A 275 1.35 -8.52 11.20
CA PHE A 275 1.39 -9.50 10.12
C PHE A 275 2.76 -9.51 9.43
N MET A 276 3.30 -8.34 9.07
CA MET A 276 4.59 -8.21 8.39
C MET A 276 5.74 -8.70 9.26
N THR A 277 5.70 -8.41 10.56
CA THR A 277 6.66 -8.95 11.54
C THR A 277 6.60 -10.47 11.58
N THR A 278 5.41 -11.04 11.73
CA THR A 278 5.20 -12.49 11.76
C THR A 278 5.64 -13.16 10.44
N LEU A 279 5.41 -12.50 9.29
CA LEU A 279 5.85 -12.96 7.97
C LEU A 279 7.38 -13.00 7.86
N ILE A 280 8.07 -11.97 8.34
CA ILE A 280 9.54 -11.92 8.38
C ILE A 280 10.10 -13.04 9.27
N GLU A 281 9.52 -13.25 10.45
CA GLU A 281 9.97 -14.33 11.34
C GLU A 281 9.72 -15.72 10.71
N TYR A 282 8.60 -15.91 10.03
CA TYR A 282 8.32 -17.13 9.28
C TYR A 282 9.39 -17.38 8.20
N LEU A 283 9.73 -16.37 7.40
CA LEU A 283 10.72 -16.49 6.32
C LEU A 283 12.13 -16.77 6.88
N ALA A 284 12.50 -16.09 7.96
CA ALA A 284 13.77 -16.30 8.65
C ALA A 284 13.87 -17.73 9.20
N ALA A 285 12.79 -18.25 9.79
CA ALA A 285 12.75 -19.61 10.32
C ALA A 285 12.83 -20.70 9.23
N LYS A 286 12.21 -20.48 8.07
CA LYS A 286 12.25 -21.42 6.94
C LYS A 286 13.59 -21.44 6.22
N LYS A 287 14.35 -20.35 6.25
CA LYS A 287 15.70 -20.22 5.64
C LYS A 287 15.75 -20.53 4.14
N GLN A 288 14.61 -20.51 3.46
CA GLN A 288 14.50 -20.75 2.02
C GLN A 288 15.19 -19.64 1.20
N TYR A 289 15.15 -18.40 1.70
CA TYR A 289 15.75 -17.23 1.08
C TYR A 289 16.82 -16.66 2.01
N LYS A 290 18.01 -16.34 1.46
CA LYS A 290 19.15 -15.83 2.25
C LYS A 290 19.26 -14.31 2.24
N ARG A 291 18.74 -13.67 1.20
CA ARG A 291 18.70 -12.21 1.06
C ARG A 291 17.27 -11.81 0.69
N ILE A 292 16.63 -11.04 1.54
CA ILE A 292 15.24 -10.60 1.39
C ILE A 292 15.22 -9.08 1.39
N PHE A 293 14.61 -8.49 0.37
CA PHE A 293 14.41 -7.04 0.28
C PHE A 293 12.92 -6.72 0.47
N GLY A 294 12.60 -5.79 1.37
CA GLY A 294 11.23 -5.36 1.64
C GLY A 294 11.00 -3.92 1.21
N ILE A 295 9.89 -3.69 0.49
CA ILE A 295 9.41 -2.37 0.05
C ILE A 295 8.13 -2.08 0.84
N LEU A 296 8.23 -1.13 1.76
CA LEU A 296 7.26 -0.89 2.83
C LEU A 296 6.89 0.60 2.91
N GLY A 297 5.79 0.93 3.59
CA GLY A 297 5.43 2.32 3.85
C GLY A 297 6.40 3.09 4.75
N ASN A 298 6.30 4.42 4.73
CA ASN A 298 7.26 5.38 5.31
C ASN A 298 7.76 5.09 6.74
N MET A 299 6.93 4.51 7.61
CA MET A 299 7.30 4.18 9.00
C MET A 299 7.39 2.67 9.27
N GLN A 300 7.00 1.84 8.31
CA GLN A 300 6.76 0.43 8.59
C GLN A 300 8.08 -0.35 8.72
N SER A 301 9.17 0.10 8.10
CA SER A 301 10.49 -0.51 8.31
C SER A 301 10.97 -0.34 9.76
N ASP A 302 10.80 0.85 10.37
CA ASP A 302 11.08 1.08 11.79
C ASP A 302 10.12 0.29 12.69
N ALA A 303 8.83 0.28 12.37
CA ALA A 303 7.81 -0.43 13.14
C ALA A 303 8.10 -1.93 13.23
N ILE A 304 8.37 -2.57 12.09
CA ILE A 304 8.71 -4.00 12.03
C ILE A 304 9.95 -4.30 12.85
N VAL A 305 11.00 -3.50 12.70
CA VAL A 305 12.27 -3.68 13.41
C VAL A 305 12.04 -3.59 14.93
N ASN A 306 11.27 -2.59 15.38
CA ASN A 306 10.90 -2.46 16.78
C ASN A 306 10.03 -3.63 17.29
N LEU A 307 9.08 -4.10 16.48
CA LEU A 307 8.26 -5.26 16.80
C LEU A 307 9.09 -6.56 16.85
N LEU A 308 10.09 -6.73 16.00
CA LEU A 308 11.00 -7.90 16.06
C LEU A 308 11.78 -7.95 17.38
N ASP A 309 12.02 -6.82 18.05
CA ASP A 309 12.71 -6.79 19.34
C ASP A 309 11.78 -7.12 20.50
N ASN A 310 10.52 -6.67 20.40
CA ASN A 310 9.63 -6.62 21.55
C ASN A 310 8.49 -7.64 21.47
N LYS A 311 8.03 -8.01 20.28
CA LYS A 311 6.93 -8.95 20.04
C LYS A 311 7.45 -10.36 19.75
N SER A 312 6.77 -11.36 20.30
CA SER A 312 6.97 -12.75 19.90
C SER A 312 6.13 -13.09 18.67
N ALA A 313 6.72 -13.77 17.68
CA ALA A 313 6.00 -14.26 16.49
C ALA A 313 4.71 -14.98 16.89
N SER A 314 3.60 -14.61 16.26
CA SER A 314 2.41 -15.44 16.27
C SER A 314 2.44 -16.38 15.07
N HIS A 315 1.45 -17.26 14.91
CA HIS A 315 1.25 -17.93 13.63
C HIS A 315 0.55 -16.98 12.65
N LEU A 316 1.01 -16.97 11.39
CA LEU A 316 0.35 -16.22 10.29
C LEU A 316 -1.16 -16.46 10.22
N LYS A 317 -1.62 -17.67 10.59
CA LYS A 317 -3.05 -17.98 10.66
C LYS A 317 -3.79 -17.04 11.62
N TYR A 318 -3.24 -16.77 12.80
CA TYR A 318 -3.86 -15.89 13.80
C TYR A 318 -3.86 -14.41 13.33
N GLU A 319 -2.80 -13.96 12.66
CA GLU A 319 -2.76 -12.60 12.10
C GLU A 319 -3.83 -12.38 11.01
N LEU A 320 -4.21 -13.44 10.32
CA LEU A 320 -5.22 -13.44 9.27
C LEU A 320 -6.64 -13.82 9.79
N GLU A 321 -6.79 -14.21 11.06
CA GLU A 321 -8.09 -14.58 11.63
C GLU A 321 -8.97 -13.36 11.87
N ILE A 322 -10.09 -13.27 11.17
CA ILE A 322 -11.01 -12.15 11.33
C ILE A 322 -11.62 -12.19 12.75
N PRO A 323 -11.46 -11.12 13.55
CA PRO A 323 -11.93 -11.10 14.92
C PRO A 323 -13.45 -11.09 14.93
N LYS A 324 -14.03 -11.63 16.01
CA LYS A 324 -15.47 -11.55 16.23
C LYS A 324 -15.89 -10.08 16.31
N ILE A 325 -17.09 -9.81 15.82
CA ILE A 325 -17.72 -8.50 15.88
C ILE A 325 -17.79 -8.05 17.34
N LYS A 326 -17.22 -6.87 17.61
CA LYS A 326 -17.34 -6.17 18.88
C LYS A 326 -18.78 -5.73 19.08
N LYS A 327 -19.47 -6.42 19.99
CA LYS A 327 -20.84 -6.08 20.39
C LYS A 327 -20.84 -4.79 21.20
N THR A 328 -21.86 -3.96 21.01
CA THR A 328 -22.16 -2.89 21.97
C THR A 328 -22.99 -3.47 23.10
N LEU A 329 -22.85 -2.93 24.32
CA LEU A 329 -23.62 -3.40 25.49
C LEU A 329 -25.14 -3.23 25.33
N PHE A 330 -25.58 -2.35 24.41
CA PHE A 330 -26.95 -1.83 24.37
C PHE A 330 -27.69 -2.08 23.06
N LYS A 331 -27.04 -2.64 22.02
CA LYS A 331 -27.67 -2.89 20.72
C LYS A 331 -27.03 -4.09 20.02
N ASP A 332 -27.87 -4.96 19.48
CA ASP A 332 -27.45 -5.98 18.52
C ASP A 332 -26.94 -5.31 17.25
N LEU A 333 -25.82 -5.81 16.74
CA LEU A 333 -25.26 -5.33 15.48
C LEU A 333 -26.17 -5.77 14.32
N THR A 334 -26.61 -4.82 13.51
CA THR A 334 -27.43 -5.12 12.33
C THR A 334 -26.59 -5.17 11.04
N CYS A 335 -27.16 -5.71 9.96
CA CYS A 335 -26.48 -5.72 8.65
C CYS A 335 -26.27 -4.29 8.13
N GLU A 336 -27.23 -3.42 8.40
CA GLU A 336 -27.20 -2.00 8.06
C GLU A 336 -26.03 -1.30 8.78
N ASP A 337 -25.79 -1.63 10.06
CA ASP A 337 -24.63 -1.11 10.80
C ASP A 337 -23.30 -1.56 10.16
N LEU A 338 -23.23 -2.77 9.60
CA LEU A 338 -22.04 -3.25 8.87
C LEU A 338 -21.87 -2.53 7.53
N VAL A 339 -22.94 -2.43 6.74
CA VAL A 339 -22.94 -1.72 5.46
C VAL A 339 -22.50 -0.27 5.65
N GLU A 340 -23.01 0.40 6.69
CA GLU A 340 -22.62 1.78 7.00
C GLU A 340 -21.13 1.88 7.38
N ARG A 341 -20.60 0.95 8.17
CA ARG A 341 -19.17 0.93 8.50
C ARG A 341 -18.30 0.76 7.25
N HIS A 342 -18.68 -0.15 6.36
CA HIS A 342 -17.96 -0.37 5.12
C HIS A 342 -18.03 0.85 4.17
N ALA A 343 -19.19 1.50 4.07
CA ALA A 343 -19.33 2.75 3.31
C ALA A 343 -18.41 3.86 3.84
N ILE A 344 -18.26 4.00 5.17
CA ILE A 344 -17.28 4.94 5.75
C ILE A 344 -15.86 4.60 5.29
N LEU A 345 -15.47 3.32 5.36
CA LEU A 345 -14.14 2.90 4.91
C LEU A 345 -13.94 3.17 3.42
N ASP A 346 -14.93 2.89 2.58
CA ASP A 346 -14.87 3.20 1.15
C ASP A 346 -14.60 4.69 0.90
N VAL A 347 -15.37 5.59 1.52
CA VAL A 347 -15.11 7.04 1.42
C VAL A 347 -13.74 7.41 1.99
N MET A 348 -13.25 6.74 3.04
CA MET A 348 -11.90 6.99 3.54
C MET A 348 -10.81 6.58 2.53
N PHE A 349 -10.96 5.44 1.86
CA PHE A 349 -10.00 4.90 0.92
C PHE A 349 -10.00 5.67 -0.40
N TYR A 350 -11.18 5.92 -0.95
CA TYR A 350 -11.33 6.52 -2.27
C TYR A 350 -11.40 8.04 -2.22
N GLY A 351 -11.73 8.63 -1.07
CA GLY A 351 -11.89 10.07 -0.91
C GLY A 351 -13.27 10.52 -1.38
N ASP A 352 -13.31 11.60 -2.16
CA ASP A 352 -14.58 12.08 -2.69
C ASP A 352 -15.08 11.13 -3.78
N ILE A 353 -16.30 10.65 -3.60
CA ILE A 353 -17.00 9.79 -4.56
C ILE A 353 -18.04 10.71 -5.20
N GLU A 354 -17.59 11.47 -6.20
CA GLU A 354 -18.42 12.47 -6.90
C GLU A 354 -19.26 11.85 -8.03
N GLU A 355 -18.88 10.66 -8.51
CA GLU A 355 -19.57 9.99 -9.61
C GLU A 355 -20.81 9.21 -9.13
N GLU A 356 -21.91 9.31 -9.87
CA GLU A 356 -23.05 8.40 -9.70
C GLU A 356 -22.60 6.99 -10.09
N ILE A 357 -22.26 6.18 -9.08
CA ILE A 357 -21.96 4.77 -9.26
C ILE A 357 -23.25 4.04 -9.62
N ASP A 358 -23.26 3.44 -10.81
CA ASP A 358 -24.33 2.53 -11.22
C ASP A 358 -24.38 1.34 -10.24
N PRO A 359 -25.56 1.00 -9.68
CA PRO A 359 -25.75 -0.22 -8.87
C PRO A 359 -25.13 -1.49 -9.50
N GLU A 360 -25.16 -1.62 -10.83
CA GLU A 360 -24.59 -2.77 -11.54
C GLU A 360 -23.05 -2.80 -11.56
N GLN A 361 -22.40 -1.68 -11.23
CA GLN A 361 -20.95 -1.53 -11.23
C GLN A 361 -20.32 -1.59 -9.82
N GLN A 362 -21.12 -1.70 -8.76
CA GLN A 362 -20.61 -1.73 -7.39
C GLN A 362 -19.62 -2.87 -7.12
N ASP A 363 -19.78 -4.02 -7.76
CA ASP A 363 -18.86 -5.17 -7.61
C ASP A 363 -17.46 -4.86 -8.16
N TYR A 364 -17.37 -3.94 -9.14
CA TYR A 364 -16.09 -3.48 -9.68
C TYR A 364 -15.42 -2.46 -8.77
N PHE A 365 -16.18 -1.48 -8.26
CA PHE A 365 -15.62 -0.38 -7.47
C PHE A 365 -15.40 -0.75 -5.99
N PHE A 366 -16.23 -1.62 -5.42
CA PHE A 366 -16.21 -1.97 -3.98
C PHE A 366 -16.30 -3.49 -3.75
N PRO A 367 -15.40 -4.28 -4.37
CA PRO A 367 -15.48 -5.74 -4.33
C PRO A 367 -15.48 -6.29 -2.90
N GLU A 368 -14.72 -5.69 -1.98
CA GLU A 368 -14.69 -6.14 -0.58
C GLU A 368 -15.98 -5.82 0.17
N THR A 369 -16.60 -4.68 -0.10
CA THR A 369 -17.88 -4.33 0.53
C THR A 369 -19.00 -5.21 0.00
N MET A 370 -19.00 -5.51 -1.31
CA MET A 370 -19.98 -6.43 -1.90
C MET A 370 -19.84 -7.85 -1.35
N ALA A 371 -18.61 -8.37 -1.20
CA ALA A 371 -18.38 -9.66 -0.58
C ALA A 371 -18.91 -9.74 0.86
N ILE A 372 -18.87 -8.64 1.61
CA ILE A 372 -19.42 -8.56 2.97
C ILE A 372 -20.94 -8.50 2.95
N ILE A 373 -21.53 -7.72 2.04
CA ILE A 373 -22.98 -7.71 1.86
C ILE A 373 -23.47 -9.12 1.54
N ASP A 374 -22.86 -9.81 0.58
CA ASP A 374 -23.25 -11.17 0.22
C ASP A 374 -23.10 -12.15 1.39
N LYS A 375 -22.08 -11.97 2.24
CA LYS A 375 -21.84 -12.81 3.43
C LYS A 375 -22.85 -12.60 4.56
N TYR A 376 -23.28 -11.37 4.81
CA TYR A 376 -24.09 -11.02 6.00
C TYR A 376 -25.56 -10.72 5.67
N ALA A 377 -25.86 -10.28 4.47
CA ALA A 377 -27.22 -10.01 4.00
C ALA A 377 -27.96 -11.27 3.54
N ASP A 378 -27.25 -12.40 3.38
CA ASP A 378 -27.84 -13.71 3.10
C ASP A 378 -27.66 -14.66 4.32
N PRO A 379 -28.63 -14.70 5.25
CA PRO A 379 -28.48 -15.50 6.45
C PRO A 379 -28.68 -17.01 6.23
N GLN A 380 -29.32 -17.43 5.12
CA GLN A 380 -29.68 -18.82 4.71
C GLN A 380 -30.90 -18.84 3.74
N PHE A 381 -30.90 -18.11 2.61
CA PHE A 381 -31.87 -18.28 1.50
C PHE A 381 -33.37 -17.95 1.77
N ILE A 382 -33.74 -17.10 2.73
CA ILE A 382 -35.17 -16.77 2.96
C ILE A 382 -35.60 -15.47 2.25
N ASP A 383 -34.72 -14.49 2.08
CA ASP A 383 -35.06 -13.20 1.47
C ASP A 383 -34.02 -12.73 0.43
N LYS A 384 -34.32 -13.01 -0.85
CA LYS A 384 -33.48 -12.58 -1.98
C LYS A 384 -33.46 -11.07 -2.19
N THR A 385 -34.37 -10.31 -1.58
CA THR A 385 -34.42 -8.85 -1.72
C THR A 385 -33.46 -8.15 -0.76
N ARG A 386 -33.05 -8.82 0.32
CA ARG A 386 -32.17 -8.24 1.35
C ARG A 386 -30.78 -7.86 0.83
N PRO A 387 -30.07 -8.66 0.01
CA PRO A 387 -28.81 -8.22 -0.60
C PRO A 387 -28.97 -6.98 -1.48
N ALA A 388 -30.01 -6.92 -2.31
CA ALA A 388 -30.29 -5.76 -3.17
C ALA A 388 -30.61 -4.50 -2.33
N GLN A 389 -31.38 -4.64 -1.25
CA GLN A 389 -31.62 -3.55 -0.31
C GLN A 389 -30.33 -3.07 0.36
N MET A 390 -29.43 -3.98 0.75
CA MET A 390 -28.15 -3.63 1.37
C MET A 390 -27.20 -2.94 0.38
N ARG A 391 -27.20 -3.35 -0.89
CA ARG A 391 -26.46 -2.69 -1.97
C ARG A 391 -26.97 -1.26 -2.22
N TYR A 392 -28.29 -1.08 -2.24
CA TYR A 392 -28.90 0.25 -2.32
C TYR A 392 -28.57 1.12 -1.09
N LEU A 393 -28.66 0.54 0.11
CA LEU A 393 -28.27 1.22 1.34
C LEU A 393 -26.80 1.66 1.31
N HIS A 394 -25.90 0.83 0.77
CA HIS A 394 -24.49 1.19 0.59
C HIS A 394 -24.35 2.45 -0.27
N LEU A 395 -25.03 2.56 -1.41
CA LEU A 395 -25.00 3.77 -2.25
C LEU A 395 -25.48 5.01 -1.51
N GLU A 396 -26.58 4.89 -0.76
CA GLU A 396 -27.10 6.00 0.04
C GLU A 396 -26.11 6.41 1.15
N MET A 397 -25.42 5.45 1.76
CA MET A 397 -24.39 5.72 2.75
C MET A 397 -23.14 6.35 2.11
N LEU A 398 -22.71 5.91 0.92
CA LEU A 398 -21.61 6.54 0.18
C LEU A 398 -21.92 8.03 -0.04
N LYS A 399 -23.10 8.37 -0.57
CA LYS A 399 -23.54 9.77 -0.77
C LYS A 399 -23.49 10.58 0.53
N LYS A 400 -24.06 10.03 1.61
CA LYS A 400 -24.05 10.66 2.95
C LYS A 400 -22.63 10.96 3.42
N TYR A 401 -21.72 9.99 3.31
CA TYR A 401 -20.36 10.15 3.81
C TYR A 401 -19.47 11.00 2.89
N SER A 402 -19.69 11.02 1.58
CA SER A 402 -19.05 12.00 0.67
C SER A 402 -19.40 13.43 1.06
N ILE A 403 -20.69 13.72 1.32
CA ILE A 403 -21.13 15.05 1.81
C ILE A 403 -20.43 15.41 3.13
N PHE A 404 -20.31 14.45 4.05
CA PHE A 404 -19.60 14.67 5.31
C PHE A 404 -18.09 14.88 5.12
N GLN A 405 -17.45 14.12 4.24
CA GLN A 405 -16.03 14.27 3.91
C GLN A 405 -15.76 15.67 3.36
N GLN A 406 -16.53 16.14 2.37
CA GLN A 406 -16.44 17.50 1.85
C GLN A 406 -16.66 18.57 2.93
N LYS A 407 -17.68 18.40 3.78
CA LYS A 407 -17.97 19.30 4.90
C LYS A 407 -16.78 19.39 5.86
N TYR A 408 -16.27 18.26 6.31
CA TYR A 408 -15.15 18.22 7.25
C TYR A 408 -13.84 18.71 6.63
N PHE A 409 -13.60 18.42 5.36
CA PHE A 409 -12.46 18.95 4.62
C PHE A 409 -12.49 20.49 4.55
N LYS A 410 -13.66 21.09 4.25
CA LYS A 410 -13.85 22.56 4.27
C LYS A 410 -13.64 23.15 5.66
N MET A 411 -14.12 22.48 6.70
CA MET A 411 -13.87 22.88 8.10
C MET A 411 -12.37 22.82 8.44
N GLY A 412 -11.67 21.75 8.03
CA GLY A 412 -10.23 21.60 8.24
C GLY A 412 -9.42 22.71 7.54
N LYS A 413 -9.78 23.06 6.30
CA LYS A 413 -9.18 24.20 5.58
C LYS A 413 -9.39 25.53 6.31
N SER A 414 -10.58 25.74 6.87
CA SER A 414 -10.90 26.98 7.61
C SER A 414 -10.05 27.10 8.87
N LYS A 415 -9.91 26.01 9.64
CA LYS A 415 -9.03 25.95 10.80
C LYS A 415 -7.57 26.20 10.47
N LEU A 416 -7.07 25.57 9.39
CA LEU A 416 -5.69 25.80 8.94
C LEU A 416 -5.44 27.27 8.59
N LYS A 417 -6.44 27.94 7.98
CA LYS A 417 -6.37 29.37 7.68
C LYS A 417 -6.34 30.21 8.96
N GLU A 418 -7.19 29.91 9.94
CA GLU A 418 -7.19 30.58 11.25
C GLU A 418 -5.83 30.45 11.94
N GLU A 419 -5.30 29.23 12.06
CA GLU A 419 -3.98 28.95 12.66
C GLU A 419 -2.84 29.68 11.94
N TYR A 420 -2.90 29.79 10.62
CA TYR A 420 -1.91 30.53 9.84
C TYR A 420 -1.98 32.03 10.09
N MET A 421 -3.19 32.60 10.13
CA MET A 421 -3.41 34.01 10.39
C MET A 421 -2.99 34.40 11.82
N GLU A 422 -3.25 33.55 12.81
CA GLU A 422 -2.76 33.72 14.18
C GLU A 422 -1.22 33.71 14.23
N LYS A 423 -0.56 32.72 13.61
CA LYS A 423 0.92 32.65 13.58
C LYS A 423 1.57 33.81 12.82
N ALA A 424 0.85 34.42 11.88
CA ALA A 424 1.32 35.57 11.12
C ALA A 424 1.05 36.92 11.82
N ASN A 425 0.45 36.93 13.02
CA ASN A 425 -0.02 38.14 13.73
C ASN A 425 -0.97 39.00 12.88
N LEU A 426 -1.86 38.36 12.11
CA LEU A 426 -2.83 39.02 11.24
C LEU A 426 -4.26 38.99 11.80
N VAL A 427 -4.42 38.57 13.07
CA VAL A 427 -5.69 38.52 13.83
C VAL A 427 -5.52 39.21 15.17
#